data_AF-F3QTA6-F1
#
_entry.id   AF-F3QTA6-F1
#
_cell.length_a   1.000
_cell.length_b   1.000
_cell.length_c   1.000
_cell.angle_alpha   90.00
_cell.angle_beta   90.00
_cell.angle_gamma   90.00
#
_symmetry.space_group_name_H-M   'P 1'
#
loop_
_entity.id
_entity.type
_entity.pdbx_description
1 polymer ?
#
loop_
_entity_poly.entity_id
_entity_poly.type
_entity_poly.pdbx_seq_one_letter_code
_entity_poly.pdbx_strand_id
1 'polypeptide(L)'
;MQNKKVNMKTFIKNYMKAVGVVCACMAAFPACTDMMETDSTTVGFEEDNRLDSPNDSLYSVLGILSQVQRLGDRYVLLGELRGDLMEATEDAKVDIQEISNFKVSSDNEYASFYDYYNIINNCNYAIAKMDTNIVFYEDKVMIPEYAQIKVIRAWTYWQLALAAGKVSWIEEPVLSLEAALKEYPQKGLEDLAQLLIDDLTPYIGVRALDYGTIDNFDSRKMFLPVDMVLGDLYLFLGRYAEAATAYYRLIDKRKLTLTSSYGNYWTNTARTGGSAAWISAYVNTGSNELLSSLVYSSRPDAYHPQLVRWSYNEVPSIVPTTSFVDWMSRVSHYYAAENTTRIQGFFTGDLRGLFEFSNGTTSSVSYTTDGLGDYKGTLIDKFYSLSTSGGVEDPENEALGGLRYVRNLPVYRTSQVYLRLAEAINRYGRPATAFAVLAYGLNKTNLANTTRIPASERTGEMFLDFTSDSYDNNVGTATRGRGRAIGFPTSDYLIPDYTPYDTIKVVDGETGEEKDTVVVSKDPIRLAAAKADSIEYVEDRIIDEMAAETAFEGSRFFDLMRIARHRGRWPAYAAEKVAARFGNGGEAVKARLMDESEWFLK
;
A
#
# COMPACT_ATOMS: atom_id res chain seq x y z
N MET A 1 63.23 35.23 34.96
CA MET A 1 63.02 35.27 36.43
C MET A 1 63.09 33.85 36.98
N GLN A 2 63.55 33.71 38.22
CA GLN A 2 64.18 32.54 38.82
C GLN A 2 63.37 31.23 38.84
N ASN A 3 64.09 30.13 38.58
CA ASN A 3 63.74 28.76 38.94
C ASN A 3 63.56 28.62 40.46
N LYS A 4 62.42 28.06 40.90
CA LYS A 4 62.29 27.42 42.22
C LYS A 4 61.90 25.95 42.05
N LYS A 5 62.86 25.07 42.31
CA LYS A 5 62.67 23.63 42.49
C LYS A 5 61.76 23.37 43.69
N VAL A 6 60.64 22.67 43.49
CA VAL A 6 59.85 22.08 44.57
C VAL A 6 60.40 20.69 44.88
N ASN A 7 60.62 20.42 46.16
CA ASN A 7 61.33 19.26 46.69
C ASN A 7 60.35 18.07 46.85
N MET A 8 60.48 17.05 45.98
CA MET A 8 59.56 15.88 45.84
C MET A 8 59.44 14.99 47.09
N LYS A 9 60.31 15.15 48.11
CA LYS A 9 60.34 14.25 49.28
C LYS A 9 59.28 14.55 50.36
N THR A 10 58.63 15.71 50.35
CA THR A 10 57.61 16.06 51.36
C THR A 10 56.20 15.59 50.98
N PHE A 11 55.92 15.36 49.68
CA PHE A 11 54.60 14.90 49.21
C PHE A 11 54.34 13.41 49.50
N ILE A 12 55.37 12.57 49.45
CA ILE A 12 55.24 11.11 49.62
C ILE A 12 54.94 10.71 51.07
N LYS A 13 55.41 11.49 52.07
CA LYS A 13 55.19 11.18 53.50
C LYS A 13 53.77 11.52 53.99
N ASN A 14 53.09 12.50 53.38
CA ASN A 14 51.71 12.86 53.76
C ASN A 14 50.68 11.97 53.06
N TYR A 15 50.99 11.41 51.88
CA TYR A 15 50.11 10.47 51.19
C TYR A 15 50.08 9.09 51.89
N MET A 16 51.21 8.61 52.42
CA MET A 16 51.25 7.31 53.13
C MET A 16 50.61 7.33 54.54
N LYS A 17 50.41 8.49 55.17
CA LYS A 17 49.66 8.59 56.43
C LYS A 17 48.14 8.71 56.22
N ALA A 18 47.70 9.17 55.04
CA ALA A 18 46.29 9.21 54.69
C ALA A 18 45.75 7.86 54.19
N VAL A 19 46.60 7.01 53.60
CA VAL A 19 46.21 5.66 53.13
C VAL A 19 46.13 4.64 54.28
N GLY A 20 46.86 4.85 55.38
CA GLY A 20 46.87 3.94 56.54
C GLY A 20 45.70 4.08 57.52
N VAL A 21 44.91 5.15 57.45
CA VAL A 21 43.76 5.38 58.35
C VAL A 21 42.42 5.03 57.70
N VAL A 22 42.41 4.77 56.38
CA VAL A 22 41.20 4.31 55.67
C VAL A 22 41.09 2.77 55.64
N CYS A 23 42.16 2.04 55.94
CA CYS A 23 42.17 0.56 55.94
C CYS A 23 41.86 -0.11 57.29
N ALA A 24 41.47 0.63 58.34
CA ALA A 24 41.28 0.10 59.69
C ALA A 24 39.85 0.31 60.26
N CYS A 25 38.84 0.44 59.39
CA CYS A 25 37.42 0.38 59.78
C CYS A 25 36.68 -0.81 59.14
N MET A 26 37.40 -1.89 58.83
CA MET A 26 36.87 -3.10 58.16
C MET A 26 36.45 -4.22 59.14
N ALA A 27 35.90 -3.90 60.31
CA ALA A 27 35.39 -4.93 61.21
C ALA A 27 34.29 -4.43 62.16
N ALA A 28 33.04 -4.38 61.68
CA ALA A 28 31.83 -4.62 62.48
C ALA A 28 30.53 -4.59 61.61
N PHE A 29 29.98 -5.79 61.30
CA PHE A 29 28.57 -6.20 61.09
C PHE A 29 27.59 -5.37 60.20
N PRO A 30 26.46 -5.94 59.68
CA PRO A 30 26.13 -7.28 59.16
C PRO A 30 25.46 -7.25 57.74
N ALA A 31 25.34 -8.42 57.09
CA ALA A 31 24.46 -8.75 55.94
C ALA A 31 24.50 -7.86 54.67
N CYS A 32 25.37 -8.20 53.71
CA CYS A 32 25.23 -7.81 52.31
C CYS A 32 24.45 -8.88 51.54
N THR A 33 23.13 -8.77 51.51
CA THR A 33 22.28 -9.45 50.50
C THR A 33 21.65 -8.46 49.52
N ASP A 34 21.77 -7.15 49.78
CA ASP A 34 21.05 -6.08 49.06
C ASP A 34 21.95 -5.22 48.15
N MET A 35 23.15 -5.72 47.83
CA MET A 35 24.16 -5.02 47.01
C MET A 35 24.56 -5.86 45.77
N MET A 36 23.64 -6.73 45.34
CA MET A 36 23.67 -7.46 44.07
C MET A 36 22.33 -7.36 43.31
N GLU A 37 21.44 -6.44 43.72
CA GLU A 37 20.33 -5.96 42.89
C GLU A 37 20.63 -4.51 42.55
N THR A 38 21.50 -4.33 41.56
CA THR A 38 21.54 -3.05 40.83
C THR A 38 20.45 -3.12 39.78
N ASP A 39 19.22 -2.78 40.17
CA ASP A 39 18.20 -2.41 39.19
C ASP A 39 18.68 -1.16 38.46
N SER A 40 19.31 -1.39 37.31
CA SER A 40 19.58 -0.40 36.31
C SER A 40 18.29 0.33 35.96
N THR A 41 18.16 1.59 36.37
CA THR A 41 17.09 2.50 35.93
C THR A 41 17.15 2.82 34.43
N THR A 42 18.11 2.23 33.70
CA THR A 42 18.32 2.40 32.24
C THR A 42 17.98 1.13 31.46
N VAL A 43 17.78 -0.02 32.13
CA VAL A 43 17.42 -1.30 31.51
C VAL A 43 16.24 -1.85 32.31
N GLY A 44 15.02 -1.73 31.76
CA GLY A 44 13.86 -2.36 32.38
C GLY A 44 14.05 -3.87 32.43
N PHE A 45 14.22 -4.42 33.62
CA PHE A 45 14.21 -5.87 33.82
C PHE A 45 12.82 -6.43 33.53
N GLU A 46 12.78 -7.67 33.04
CA GLU A 46 11.58 -8.35 32.54
C GLU A 46 10.42 -8.44 33.56
N GLU A 47 10.77 -8.38 34.86
CA GLU A 47 9.84 -8.45 35.99
C GLU A 47 9.21 -7.09 36.35
N ASP A 48 9.86 -5.96 35.99
CA ASP A 48 9.44 -4.61 36.36
C ASP A 48 8.77 -3.82 35.24
N ASN A 49 8.91 -4.25 33.97
CA ASN A 49 8.33 -3.55 32.83
C ASN A 49 6.90 -4.03 32.52
N ARG A 50 5.98 -3.80 33.46
CA ARG A 50 4.54 -4.04 33.26
C ARG A 50 3.95 -2.90 32.43
N LEU A 51 3.30 -3.22 31.30
CA LEU A 51 2.54 -2.24 30.52
C LEU A 51 1.14 -2.07 31.13
N ASP A 52 1.08 -1.52 32.34
CA ASP A 52 -0.13 -1.41 33.16
C ASP A 52 -0.75 0.00 33.18
N SER A 53 -0.21 0.93 32.38
CA SER A 53 -0.78 2.26 32.20
C SER A 53 -1.15 2.57 30.74
N PRO A 54 -2.16 3.44 30.51
CA PRO A 54 -2.50 3.94 29.17
C PRO A 54 -1.36 4.70 28.47
N ASN A 55 -0.41 5.27 29.22
CA ASN A 55 0.74 5.94 28.63
C ASN A 55 1.75 4.92 28.08
N ASP A 56 1.95 3.81 28.79
CA ASP A 56 2.90 2.78 28.37
C ASP A 56 2.43 2.05 27.11
N SER A 57 1.11 1.87 26.94
CA SER A 57 0.57 1.35 25.69
C SER A 57 0.73 2.31 24.52
N LEU A 58 0.51 3.60 24.73
CA LEU A 58 0.78 4.64 23.74
C LEU A 58 2.26 4.61 23.31
N TYR A 59 3.20 4.65 24.26
CA TYR A 59 4.63 4.63 23.94
C TYR A 59 5.06 3.33 23.25
N SER A 60 4.47 2.19 23.62
CA SER A 60 4.71 0.90 22.96
C SER A 60 4.28 0.96 21.49
N VAL A 61 3.07 1.45 21.22
CA VAL A 61 2.54 1.60 19.86
C VAL A 61 3.41 2.54 19.03
N LEU A 62 3.79 3.71 19.57
CA LEU A 62 4.65 4.66 18.86
C LEU A 62 6.06 4.11 18.63
N GLY A 63 6.61 3.37 19.59
CA GLY A 63 7.89 2.69 19.46
C GLY A 63 7.87 1.64 18.34
N ILE A 64 6.81 0.83 18.25
CA ILE A 64 6.61 -0.13 17.16
C ILE A 64 6.49 0.60 15.81
N LEU A 65 5.69 1.68 15.74
CA LEU A 65 5.56 2.47 14.51
C LEU A 65 6.89 3.04 14.02
N SER A 66 7.77 3.48 14.93
CA SER A 66 9.12 3.95 14.56
C SER A 66 9.97 2.87 13.88
N GLN A 67 9.75 1.60 14.21
CA GLN A 67 10.43 0.49 13.55
C GLN A 67 9.80 0.16 12.20
N VAL A 68 8.47 0.23 12.10
CA VAL A 68 7.74 0.01 10.83
C VAL A 68 8.19 1.02 9.76
N GLN A 69 8.55 2.25 10.13
CA GLN A 69 9.14 3.24 9.21
C GLN A 69 10.35 2.70 8.45
N ARG A 70 11.16 1.82 9.05
CA ARG A 70 12.36 1.23 8.40
C ARG A 70 12.01 0.27 7.25
N LEU A 71 10.74 -0.11 7.12
CA LEU A 71 10.25 -0.91 5.99
C LEU A 71 9.87 -0.08 4.77
N GLY A 72 9.92 1.26 4.83
CA GLY A 72 9.46 2.15 3.75
C GLY A 72 10.09 1.89 2.39
N ASP A 73 11.42 1.86 2.34
CA ASP A 73 12.15 1.58 1.10
C ASP A 73 11.83 0.16 0.60
N ARG A 74 11.85 -0.83 1.50
CA ARG A 74 11.51 -2.22 1.16
C ARG A 74 10.08 -2.37 0.66
N TYR A 75 9.14 -1.62 1.20
CA TYR A 75 7.74 -1.65 0.77
C TYR A 75 7.62 -1.27 -0.72
N VAL A 76 8.32 -0.22 -1.17
CA VAL A 76 8.33 0.19 -2.58
C VAL A 76 9.17 -0.76 -3.44
N LEU A 77 10.37 -1.13 -3.01
CA LEU A 77 11.24 -2.02 -3.79
C LEU A 77 10.61 -3.41 -3.98
N LEU A 78 10.00 -3.96 -2.93
CA LEU A 78 9.41 -5.30 -2.99
C LEU A 78 7.99 -5.29 -3.56
N GLY A 79 7.25 -4.20 -3.40
CA GLY A 79 5.86 -4.09 -3.85
C GLY A 79 5.67 -3.43 -5.21
N GLU A 80 6.62 -2.62 -5.67
CA GLU A 80 6.53 -1.88 -6.94
C GLU A 80 7.64 -2.24 -7.93
N LEU A 81 8.91 -2.23 -7.50
CA LEU A 81 10.05 -2.48 -8.40
C LEU A 81 10.08 -3.92 -8.92
N ARG A 82 9.39 -4.86 -8.28
CA ARG A 82 9.16 -6.21 -8.82
C ARG A 82 7.97 -6.28 -9.79
N GLY A 83 7.14 -5.25 -9.87
CA GLY A 83 6.00 -5.15 -10.78
C GLY A 83 6.38 -4.77 -12.21
N ASP A 84 5.41 -4.32 -12.99
CA ASP A 84 5.53 -3.95 -14.41
C ASP A 84 5.64 -2.43 -14.65
N LEU A 85 5.47 -1.59 -13.63
CA LEU A 85 5.38 -0.11 -13.78
C LEU A 85 6.70 0.62 -13.52
N MET A 86 7.63 0.00 -12.79
CA MET A 86 8.92 0.56 -12.41
C MET A 86 10.06 -0.36 -12.88
N GLU A 87 11.24 0.16 -13.19
CA GLU A 87 12.45 -0.61 -13.48
C GLU A 87 13.69 0.04 -12.86
N ALA A 88 14.73 -0.77 -12.66
CA ALA A 88 16.04 -0.29 -12.23
C ALA A 88 16.85 0.17 -13.44
N THR A 89 17.63 1.24 -13.27
CA THR A 89 18.57 1.72 -14.29
C THR A 89 19.89 0.93 -14.26
N GLU A 90 20.71 1.09 -15.29
CA GLU A 90 22.04 0.48 -15.34
C GLU A 90 23.00 1.05 -14.27
N ASP A 91 22.77 2.29 -13.83
CA ASP A 91 23.56 2.98 -12.79
C ASP A 91 23.05 2.72 -11.37
N ALA A 92 21.92 2.01 -11.22
CA ALA A 92 21.37 1.67 -9.91
C ALA A 92 22.36 0.82 -9.10
N LYS A 93 22.27 0.86 -7.77
CA LYS A 93 23.03 -0.07 -6.91
C LYS A 93 22.71 -1.52 -7.30
N VAL A 94 23.72 -2.39 -7.21
CA VAL A 94 23.61 -3.82 -7.54
C VAL A 94 22.41 -4.45 -6.83
N ASP A 95 22.21 -4.14 -5.54
CA ASP A 95 21.09 -4.67 -4.75
C ASP A 95 19.72 -4.35 -5.36
N ILE A 96 19.53 -3.14 -5.89
CA ILE A 96 18.30 -2.68 -6.54
C ILE A 96 18.14 -3.36 -7.90
N GLN A 97 19.22 -3.47 -8.68
CA GLN A 97 19.22 -4.16 -9.97
C GLN A 97 18.84 -5.63 -9.80
N GLU A 98 19.35 -6.31 -8.77
CA GLU A 98 19.05 -7.70 -8.49
C GLU A 98 17.57 -7.93 -8.13
N ILE A 99 16.97 -7.06 -7.33
CA ILE A 99 15.54 -7.09 -7.01
C ILE A 99 14.72 -6.91 -8.28
N SER A 100 15.05 -5.92 -9.10
CA SER A 100 14.36 -5.68 -10.37
C SER A 100 14.49 -6.87 -11.33
N ASN A 101 15.65 -7.53 -11.34
CA ASN A 101 15.92 -8.65 -12.25
C ASN A 101 15.51 -10.02 -11.69
N PHE A 102 14.93 -10.10 -10.48
CA PHE A 102 14.65 -11.39 -9.81
C PHE A 102 15.90 -12.28 -9.77
N LYS A 103 17.04 -11.71 -9.39
CA LYS A 103 18.33 -12.40 -9.23
C LYS A 103 19.00 -11.98 -7.92
N VAL A 104 18.23 -12.05 -6.83
CA VAL A 104 18.67 -11.56 -5.53
C VAL A 104 19.71 -12.49 -4.93
N SER A 105 20.88 -11.93 -4.63
CA SER A 105 21.94 -12.64 -3.91
C SER A 105 21.64 -12.75 -2.42
N SER A 106 22.34 -13.65 -1.72
CA SER A 106 22.17 -13.81 -0.27
C SER A 106 22.73 -12.66 0.57
N ASP A 107 23.62 -11.85 -0.01
CA ASP A 107 24.22 -10.67 0.63
C ASP A 107 23.49 -9.36 0.32
N ASN A 108 22.40 -9.41 -0.46
CA ASN A 108 21.60 -8.25 -0.82
C ASN A 108 21.00 -7.56 0.42
N GLU A 109 21.21 -6.25 0.56
CA GLU A 109 20.79 -5.47 1.73
C GLU A 109 19.27 -5.57 2.01
N TYR A 110 18.47 -5.70 0.95
CA TYR A 110 17.02 -5.73 1.04
C TYR A 110 16.44 -7.15 1.13
N ALA A 111 17.27 -8.19 0.98
CA ALA A 111 16.87 -9.59 1.20
C ALA A 111 16.77 -9.95 2.69
N SER A 112 17.38 -9.16 3.58
CA SER A 112 17.32 -9.41 5.02
C SER A 112 15.92 -9.18 5.59
N PHE A 113 15.36 -10.23 6.20
CA PHE A 113 14.08 -10.16 6.91
C PHE A 113 14.20 -9.75 8.38
N TYR A 114 15.40 -9.37 8.84
CA TYR A 114 15.67 -9.05 10.24
C TYR A 114 14.73 -7.97 10.79
N ASP A 115 14.54 -6.85 10.07
CA ASP A 115 13.69 -5.77 10.58
C ASP A 115 12.21 -6.17 10.67
N TYR A 116 11.73 -7.04 9.78
CA TYR A 116 10.36 -7.58 9.86
C TYR A 116 10.17 -8.38 11.15
N TYR A 117 11.08 -9.32 11.44
CA TYR A 117 11.02 -10.10 12.67
C TYR A 117 11.27 -9.27 13.93
N ASN A 118 12.08 -8.22 13.87
CA ASN A 118 12.25 -7.30 14.99
C ASN A 118 10.92 -6.57 15.31
N ILE A 119 10.22 -6.06 14.30
CA ILE A 119 8.89 -5.45 14.48
C ILE A 119 7.91 -6.47 15.09
N ILE A 120 7.86 -7.67 14.52
CA ILE A 120 7.01 -8.77 15.01
C ILE A 120 7.32 -9.09 16.48
N ASN A 121 8.60 -9.17 16.85
CA ASN A 121 9.01 -9.48 18.21
C ASN A 121 8.57 -8.38 19.19
N ASN A 122 8.71 -7.11 18.80
CA ASN A 122 8.24 -5.98 19.62
C ASN A 122 6.72 -5.96 19.75
N CYS A 123 5.98 -6.34 18.70
CA CYS A 123 4.54 -6.56 18.80
C CYS A 123 4.21 -7.70 19.78
N ASN A 124 4.90 -8.85 19.69
CA ASN A 124 4.68 -9.99 20.59
C ASN A 124 4.97 -9.62 22.05
N TYR A 125 6.05 -8.87 22.29
CA TYR A 125 6.38 -8.36 23.63
C TYR A 125 5.26 -7.47 24.19
N ALA A 126 4.80 -6.49 23.40
CA ALA A 126 3.71 -5.61 23.81
C ALA A 126 2.41 -6.40 24.06
N ILE A 127 2.06 -7.34 23.17
CA ILE A 127 0.87 -8.20 23.31
C ILE A 127 0.93 -9.05 24.59
N ALA A 128 2.10 -9.61 24.92
CA ALA A 128 2.27 -10.49 26.08
C ALA A 128 2.21 -9.72 27.42
N LYS A 129 2.65 -8.45 27.44
CA LYS A 129 2.75 -7.64 28.66
C LYS A 129 1.56 -6.68 28.87
N MET A 130 0.76 -6.39 27.86
CA MET A 130 -0.41 -5.50 27.98
C MET A 130 -1.57 -6.15 28.73
N ASP A 131 -2.04 -5.51 29.80
CA ASP A 131 -3.26 -5.92 30.50
C ASP A 131 -4.52 -5.32 29.87
N THR A 132 -5.26 -6.16 29.14
CA THR A 132 -6.51 -5.77 28.46
C THR A 132 -7.73 -5.72 29.39
N ASN A 133 -7.56 -6.01 30.68
CA ASN A 133 -8.63 -5.90 31.68
C ASN A 133 -8.66 -4.55 32.40
N ILE A 134 -7.74 -3.64 32.09
CA ILE A 134 -7.76 -2.28 32.63
C ILE A 134 -8.99 -1.55 32.06
N VAL A 135 -9.88 -1.15 32.98
CA VAL A 135 -11.10 -0.40 32.68
C VAL A 135 -10.97 1.00 33.25
N PHE A 136 -11.31 2.01 32.43
CA PHE A 136 -11.50 3.38 32.89
C PHE A 136 -12.95 3.77 32.59
N TYR A 137 -13.68 4.12 33.65
CA TYR A 137 -15.15 4.18 33.63
C TYR A 137 -15.78 2.84 33.20
N GLU A 138 -16.28 2.75 31.98
CA GLU A 138 -16.92 1.55 31.42
C GLU A 138 -16.13 0.98 30.22
N ASP A 139 -15.07 1.67 29.78
CA ASP A 139 -14.30 1.31 28.59
C ASP A 139 -13.02 0.55 28.96
N LYS A 140 -12.77 -0.55 28.25
CA LYS A 140 -11.47 -1.23 28.26
C LYS A 140 -10.46 -0.40 27.47
N VAL A 141 -9.72 0.46 28.16
CA VAL A 141 -8.89 1.51 27.54
C VAL A 141 -7.70 0.97 26.74
N MET A 142 -7.24 -0.25 27.01
CA MET A 142 -6.08 -0.85 26.33
C MET A 142 -6.45 -1.62 25.06
N ILE A 143 -7.74 -1.92 24.85
CA ILE A 143 -8.20 -2.73 23.71
C ILE A 143 -7.89 -2.07 22.36
N PRO A 144 -8.09 -0.75 22.17
CA PRO A 144 -7.74 -0.09 20.90
C PRO A 144 -6.25 -0.23 20.54
N GLU A 145 -5.35 0.05 21.48
CA GLU A 145 -3.89 -0.08 21.31
C GLU A 145 -3.50 -1.53 21.04
N TYR A 146 -4.02 -2.46 21.84
CA TYR A 146 -3.79 -3.89 21.68
C TYR A 146 -4.23 -4.39 20.29
N ALA A 147 -5.44 -4.02 19.87
CA ALA A 147 -5.97 -4.35 18.55
C ALA A 147 -5.07 -3.79 17.44
N GLN A 148 -4.58 -2.56 17.59
CA GLN A 148 -3.70 -1.98 16.58
C GLN A 148 -2.34 -2.67 16.51
N ILE A 149 -1.77 -3.11 17.64
CA ILE A 149 -0.53 -3.89 17.66
C ILE A 149 -0.72 -5.23 16.95
N LYS A 150 -1.85 -5.90 17.17
CA LYS A 150 -2.24 -7.11 16.44
C LYS A 150 -2.33 -6.86 14.93
N VAL A 151 -2.94 -5.75 14.51
CA VAL A 151 -3.02 -5.36 13.09
C VAL A 151 -1.64 -5.06 12.50
N ILE A 152 -0.78 -4.33 13.21
CA ILE A 152 0.59 -4.03 12.74
C ILE A 152 1.39 -5.33 12.59
N ARG A 153 1.29 -6.24 13.56
CA ARG A 153 1.90 -7.56 13.50
C ARG A 153 1.42 -8.34 12.28
N ALA A 154 0.11 -8.41 12.08
CA ALA A 154 -0.51 -9.11 10.96
C ALA A 154 -0.08 -8.52 9.61
N TRP A 155 -0.10 -7.19 9.47
CA TRP A 155 0.36 -6.52 8.26
C TRP A 155 1.85 -6.78 8.00
N THR A 156 2.70 -6.74 9.03
CA THR A 156 4.14 -7.01 8.92
C THR A 156 4.42 -8.45 8.47
N TYR A 157 3.74 -9.43 9.07
CA TYR A 157 3.79 -10.83 8.62
C TYR A 157 3.32 -10.99 7.18
N TRP A 158 2.24 -10.29 6.81
CA TRP A 158 1.70 -10.37 5.46
C TRP A 158 2.66 -9.80 4.41
N GLN A 159 3.25 -8.62 4.67
CA GLN A 159 4.29 -8.05 3.79
C GLN A 159 5.51 -8.97 3.68
N LEU A 160 5.94 -9.56 4.79
CA LEU A 160 7.05 -10.52 4.81
C LEU A 160 6.74 -11.77 3.97
N ALA A 161 5.55 -12.35 4.14
CA ALA A 161 5.16 -13.54 3.40
C ALA A 161 5.01 -13.28 1.91
N LEU A 162 4.50 -12.12 1.51
CA LEU A 162 4.45 -11.71 0.11
C LEU A 162 5.86 -11.50 -0.50
N ALA A 163 6.88 -11.23 0.33
CA ALA A 163 8.26 -11.13 -0.11
C ALA A 163 8.99 -12.49 -0.16
N ALA A 164 8.79 -13.34 0.85
CA ALA A 164 9.55 -14.58 1.09
C ALA A 164 8.82 -15.86 0.67
N GLY A 165 7.50 -15.82 0.47
CA GLY A 165 6.65 -16.97 0.16
C GLY A 165 6.38 -17.90 1.34
N LYS A 166 7.32 -18.04 2.27
CA LYS A 166 7.19 -18.76 3.54
C LYS A 166 7.82 -17.99 4.69
N VAL A 167 7.22 -18.09 5.88
CA VAL A 167 7.68 -17.38 7.08
C VAL A 167 7.68 -18.27 8.31
N SER A 168 8.59 -17.98 9.24
CA SER A 168 8.60 -18.54 10.59
C SER A 168 7.48 -17.91 11.42
N TRP A 169 6.54 -18.72 11.90
CA TRP A 169 5.49 -18.25 12.80
C TRP A 169 5.97 -18.18 14.25
N ILE A 170 6.07 -16.97 14.77
CA ILE A 170 6.52 -16.64 16.13
C ILE A 170 5.41 -15.87 16.83
N GLU A 171 4.80 -16.50 17.84
CA GLU A 171 3.68 -15.94 18.60
C GLU A 171 4.12 -15.30 19.93
N GLU A 172 5.10 -15.93 20.59
CA GLU A 172 5.66 -15.47 21.86
C GLU A 172 6.88 -14.56 21.65
N PRO A 173 7.15 -13.63 22.57
CA PRO A 173 8.34 -12.79 22.50
C PRO A 173 9.61 -13.62 22.64
N VAL A 174 10.58 -13.34 21.77
CA VAL A 174 11.93 -13.91 21.78
C VAL A 174 12.82 -13.00 22.64
N LEU A 175 13.13 -13.45 23.85
CA LEU A 175 13.88 -12.69 24.86
C LEU A 175 15.26 -13.28 25.20
N SER A 176 15.58 -14.47 24.68
CA SER A 176 16.84 -15.16 24.94
C SER A 176 17.46 -15.70 23.66
N LEU A 177 18.78 -15.93 23.71
CA LEU A 177 19.51 -16.57 22.60
C LEU A 177 18.96 -17.98 22.31
N GLU A 178 18.59 -18.73 23.35
CA GLU A 178 18.00 -20.06 23.17
C GLU A 178 16.67 -19.99 22.41
N ALA A 179 15.80 -19.04 22.74
CA ALA A 179 14.56 -18.82 22.01
C ALA A 179 14.84 -18.39 20.56
N ALA A 180 15.85 -17.54 20.32
CA ALA A 180 16.22 -17.08 18.98
C ALA A 180 16.77 -18.21 18.08
N LEU A 181 17.36 -19.26 18.68
CA LEU A 181 17.91 -20.41 17.96
C LEU A 181 16.89 -21.54 17.77
N LYS A 182 15.66 -21.38 18.26
CA LYS A 182 14.61 -22.38 18.13
C LYS A 182 14.11 -22.47 16.68
N GLU A 183 13.80 -23.68 16.24
CA GLU A 183 13.06 -23.89 14.99
C GLU A 183 11.58 -23.56 15.20
N TYR A 184 11.09 -22.61 14.40
CA TYR A 184 9.69 -22.18 14.42
C TYR A 184 8.91 -22.77 13.25
N PRO A 185 7.60 -23.06 13.43
CA PRO A 185 6.76 -23.59 12.36
C PRO A 185 6.76 -22.67 11.13
N GLN A 186 7.05 -23.24 9.97
CA GLN A 186 6.98 -22.51 8.70
C GLN A 186 5.53 -22.43 8.23
N LYS A 187 5.11 -21.26 7.75
CA LYS A 187 3.78 -21.01 7.19
C LYS A 187 3.90 -20.45 5.78
N GLY A 188 3.19 -21.07 4.83
CA GLY A 188 2.99 -20.50 3.50
C GLY A 188 1.93 -19.41 3.51
N LEU A 189 1.72 -18.78 2.35
CA LEU A 189 0.79 -17.66 2.19
C LEU A 189 -0.65 -17.99 2.63
N GLU A 190 -1.20 -19.13 2.23
CA GLU A 190 -2.58 -19.53 2.54
C GLU A 190 -2.78 -19.77 4.03
N ASP A 191 -1.93 -20.60 4.63
CA ASP A 191 -1.99 -20.95 6.05
C ASP A 191 -1.79 -19.71 6.92
N LEU A 192 -0.84 -18.85 6.55
CA LEU A 192 -0.61 -17.59 7.25
C LEU A 192 -1.82 -16.67 7.13
N ALA A 193 -2.38 -16.49 5.93
CA ALA A 193 -3.53 -15.61 5.74
C ALA A 193 -4.73 -16.04 6.61
N GLN A 194 -4.98 -17.34 6.71
CA GLN A 194 -6.03 -17.88 7.57
C GLN A 194 -5.73 -17.62 9.06
N LEU A 195 -4.50 -17.85 9.51
CA LEU A 195 -4.10 -17.56 10.91
C LEU A 195 -4.27 -16.08 11.25
N LEU A 196 -3.88 -15.18 10.35
CA LEU A 196 -4.01 -13.74 10.54
C LEU A 196 -5.48 -13.30 10.54
N ILE A 197 -6.34 -13.90 9.70
CA ILE A 197 -7.79 -13.66 9.74
C ILE A 197 -8.37 -14.02 11.11
N ASP A 198 -8.01 -15.18 11.63
CA ASP A 198 -8.51 -15.66 12.92
C ASP A 198 -8.03 -14.77 14.07
N ASP A 199 -6.79 -14.27 14.01
CA ASP A 199 -6.23 -13.33 14.99
C ASP A 199 -6.90 -11.94 14.93
N LEU A 200 -7.31 -11.47 13.74
CA LEU A 200 -7.85 -10.10 13.56
C LEU A 200 -9.38 -9.99 13.69
N THR A 201 -10.12 -11.05 13.40
CA THR A 201 -11.59 -11.05 13.41
C THR A 201 -12.21 -10.57 14.75
N PRO A 202 -11.66 -10.92 15.94
CA PRO A 202 -12.20 -10.44 17.21
C PRO A 202 -12.14 -8.91 17.39
N TYR A 203 -11.31 -8.21 16.62
CA TYR A 203 -11.10 -6.77 16.73
C TYR A 203 -11.89 -5.95 15.71
N ILE A 204 -12.77 -6.59 14.93
CA ILE A 204 -13.74 -5.89 14.08
C ILE A 204 -14.60 -4.97 14.96
N GLY A 205 -14.77 -3.73 14.52
CA GLY A 205 -15.60 -2.76 15.21
C GLY A 205 -14.91 -1.99 16.34
N VAL A 206 -13.71 -2.41 16.78
CA VAL A 206 -12.91 -1.66 17.75
C VAL A 206 -12.70 -0.21 17.28
N ARG A 207 -12.70 0.71 18.24
CA ARG A 207 -12.51 2.15 17.99
C ARG A 207 -11.11 2.39 17.40
N ALA A 208 -11.03 3.27 16.41
CA ALA A 208 -9.74 3.69 15.86
C ALA A 208 -8.96 4.56 16.86
N LEU A 209 -7.64 4.43 16.84
CA LEU A 209 -6.74 5.29 17.61
C LEU A 209 -6.72 6.70 17.02
N ASP A 210 -6.74 7.69 17.91
CA ASP A 210 -6.67 9.11 17.59
C ASP A 210 -5.90 9.80 18.71
N TYR A 211 -4.69 10.23 18.40
CA TYR A 211 -3.78 10.95 19.29
C TYR A 211 -3.64 12.42 18.88
N GLY A 212 -4.58 12.94 18.08
CA GLY A 212 -4.49 14.27 17.50
C GLY A 212 -3.40 14.35 16.43
N THR A 213 -2.56 15.37 16.51
CA THR A 213 -1.48 15.60 15.55
C THR A 213 -0.11 15.28 16.13
N ILE A 214 0.69 14.52 15.39
CA ILE A 214 2.09 14.21 15.71
C ILE A 214 2.93 14.82 14.60
N ASP A 215 3.79 15.78 14.94
CA ASP A 215 4.58 16.52 13.97
C ASP A 215 3.70 17.07 12.83
N ASN A 216 2.60 17.79 13.14
CA ASN A 216 1.65 18.30 12.13
C ASN A 216 1.01 17.24 11.21
N PHE A 217 1.05 15.96 11.57
CA PHE A 217 0.42 14.88 10.83
C PHE A 217 -0.71 14.26 11.65
N ASP A 218 -1.83 13.95 11.00
CA ASP A 218 -2.97 13.30 11.64
C ASP A 218 -2.60 11.87 12.07
N SER A 219 -2.50 11.65 13.38
CA SER A 219 -2.06 10.36 13.95
C SER A 219 -2.95 9.19 13.53
N ARG A 220 -4.24 9.42 13.23
CA ARG A 220 -5.17 8.37 12.78
C ARG A 220 -4.72 7.70 11.49
N LYS A 221 -3.92 8.40 10.68
CA LYS A 221 -3.38 7.93 9.40
C LYS A 221 -2.08 7.13 9.56
N MET A 222 -1.50 7.09 10.75
CA MET A 222 -0.32 6.24 11.05
C MET A 222 -0.73 4.78 11.30
N PHE A 223 -2.04 4.51 11.41
CA PHE A 223 -2.60 3.22 11.76
C PHE A 223 -3.27 2.55 10.56
N LEU A 224 -3.32 1.23 10.59
CA LEU A 224 -3.88 0.39 9.53
C LEU A 224 -5.32 -0.01 9.93
N PRO A 225 -6.35 0.23 9.09
CA PRO A 225 -7.70 -0.20 9.41
C PRO A 225 -7.82 -1.73 9.44
N VAL A 226 -8.40 -2.29 10.51
CA VAL A 226 -8.64 -3.75 10.67
C VAL A 226 -9.34 -4.33 9.44
N ASP A 227 -10.44 -3.69 9.01
CA ASP A 227 -11.24 -4.12 7.86
C ASP A 227 -10.47 -4.08 6.53
N MET A 228 -9.47 -3.20 6.40
CA MET A 228 -8.62 -3.16 5.19
C MET A 228 -7.72 -4.39 5.12
N VAL A 229 -7.03 -4.71 6.22
CA VAL A 229 -6.13 -5.87 6.29
C VAL A 229 -6.92 -7.17 6.17
N LEU A 230 -8.07 -7.29 6.85
CA LEU A 230 -8.96 -8.44 6.69
C LEU A 230 -9.46 -8.59 5.24
N GLY A 231 -9.87 -7.48 4.60
CA GLY A 231 -10.28 -7.50 3.21
C GLY A 231 -9.20 -8.05 2.28
N ASP A 232 -7.94 -7.62 2.46
CA ASP A 232 -6.81 -8.09 1.67
C ASP A 232 -6.55 -9.59 1.84
N LEU A 233 -6.63 -10.09 3.07
CA LEU A 233 -6.45 -11.51 3.39
C LEU A 233 -7.60 -12.37 2.84
N TYR A 234 -8.84 -11.94 3.02
CA TYR A 234 -10.01 -12.61 2.44
C TYR A 234 -9.95 -12.64 0.91
N LEU A 235 -9.58 -11.51 0.30
CA LEU A 235 -9.48 -11.40 -1.15
C LEU A 235 -8.42 -12.38 -1.66
N PHE A 236 -7.24 -12.40 -1.05
CA PHE A 236 -6.17 -13.34 -1.40
C PHE A 236 -6.61 -14.82 -1.35
N LEU A 237 -7.37 -15.21 -0.32
CA LEU A 237 -7.91 -16.57 -0.17
C LEU A 237 -9.09 -16.89 -1.11
N GLY A 238 -9.54 -15.95 -1.94
CA GLY A 238 -10.71 -16.14 -2.81
C GLY A 238 -12.04 -16.10 -2.06
N ARG A 239 -12.07 -15.61 -0.81
CA ARG A 239 -13.26 -15.43 0.03
C ARG A 239 -13.97 -14.13 -0.34
N TYR A 240 -14.43 -14.04 -1.59
CA TYR A 240 -14.85 -12.78 -2.22
C TYR A 240 -15.99 -12.04 -1.50
N ALA A 241 -17.00 -12.75 -0.99
CA ALA A 241 -18.11 -12.12 -0.27
C ALA A 241 -17.65 -11.48 1.05
N GLU A 242 -16.73 -12.15 1.76
CA GLU A 242 -16.18 -11.67 3.03
C GLU A 242 -15.23 -10.50 2.80
N ALA A 243 -14.41 -10.56 1.74
CA ALA A 243 -13.58 -9.45 1.30
C ALA A 243 -14.42 -8.21 0.97
N ALA A 244 -15.44 -8.37 0.13
CA ALA A 244 -16.35 -7.28 -0.24
C ALA A 244 -17.06 -6.69 0.99
N THR A 245 -17.47 -7.55 1.94
CA THR A 245 -18.08 -7.12 3.20
C THR A 245 -17.11 -6.30 4.06
N ALA A 246 -15.84 -6.72 4.18
CA ALA A 246 -14.82 -6.00 4.94
C ALA A 246 -14.54 -4.62 4.33
N TYR A 247 -14.30 -4.54 3.02
CA TYR A 247 -14.09 -3.26 2.33
C TYR A 247 -15.31 -2.34 2.43
N TYR A 248 -16.52 -2.88 2.25
CA TYR A 248 -17.75 -2.11 2.40
C TYR A 248 -17.94 -1.60 3.83
N ARG A 249 -17.66 -2.41 4.85
CA ARG A 249 -17.72 -1.97 6.26
C ARG A 249 -16.80 -0.78 6.52
N LEU A 250 -15.59 -0.80 5.95
CA LEU A 250 -14.66 0.32 6.05
C LEU A 250 -15.20 1.58 5.35
N ILE A 251 -15.72 1.41 4.12
CA ILE A 251 -16.34 2.50 3.35
C ILE A 251 -17.50 3.12 4.13
N ASP A 252 -18.42 2.31 4.64
CA ASP A 252 -19.61 2.80 5.34
C ASP A 252 -19.27 3.41 6.71
N LYS A 253 -18.37 2.77 7.49
CA LYS A 253 -17.94 3.26 8.81
C LYS A 253 -17.27 4.64 8.72
N ARG A 254 -16.48 4.88 7.67
CA ARG A 254 -15.75 6.15 7.47
C ARG A 254 -16.40 7.09 6.47
N LYS A 255 -17.54 6.71 5.88
CA LYS A 255 -18.25 7.44 4.81
C LYS A 255 -17.31 7.83 3.66
N LEU A 256 -16.51 6.85 3.21
CA LEU A 256 -15.52 7.06 2.17
C LEU A 256 -16.21 7.27 0.82
N THR A 257 -15.86 8.34 0.12
CA THR A 257 -16.33 8.62 -1.25
C THR A 257 -15.17 9.03 -2.13
N LEU A 258 -15.20 8.56 -3.37
CA LEU A 258 -14.32 9.05 -4.42
C LEU A 258 -14.98 10.29 -5.02
N THR A 259 -14.42 11.46 -4.77
CA THR A 259 -14.99 12.71 -5.27
C THR A 259 -14.33 13.16 -6.58
N SER A 260 -15.06 13.94 -7.39
CA SER A 260 -14.52 14.57 -8.61
C SER A 260 -13.49 15.66 -8.33
N SER A 261 -13.34 16.08 -7.06
CA SER A 261 -12.38 17.09 -6.62
C SER A 261 -10.92 16.63 -6.77
N TYR A 262 -10.68 15.32 -6.80
CA TYR A 262 -9.36 14.71 -7.01
C TYR A 262 -9.18 14.17 -8.43
N GLY A 263 -9.93 14.70 -9.41
CA GLY A 263 -9.79 14.31 -10.80
C GLY A 263 -8.93 15.28 -11.59
N ASN A 264 -8.12 14.74 -12.50
CA ASN A 264 -7.38 15.48 -13.51
C ASN A 264 -8.22 15.62 -14.79
N TYR A 265 -8.27 16.84 -15.34
CA TYR A 265 -9.09 17.13 -16.54
C TYR A 265 -8.58 18.34 -17.30
N TRP A 266 -8.86 18.36 -18.61
CA TRP A 266 -8.68 19.54 -19.45
C TRP A 266 -9.82 20.54 -19.22
N THR A 267 -9.50 21.84 -19.16
CA THR A 267 -10.52 22.89 -18.99
C THR A 267 -11.15 23.32 -20.32
N ASN A 268 -10.49 23.04 -21.44
CA ASN A 268 -10.94 23.42 -22.78
C ASN A 268 -10.52 22.39 -23.83
N THR A 269 -11.16 22.43 -24.99
CA THR A 269 -10.87 21.52 -26.10
C THR A 269 -9.52 21.76 -26.78
N ALA A 270 -8.97 22.97 -26.65
CA ALA A 270 -7.68 23.35 -27.22
C ALA A 270 -6.48 22.85 -26.39
N ARG A 271 -6.71 22.17 -25.26
CA ARG A 271 -5.67 21.68 -24.33
C ARG A 271 -4.65 22.77 -23.93
N THR A 272 -5.12 24.00 -23.74
CA THR A 272 -4.29 25.12 -23.27
C THR A 272 -4.35 25.32 -21.76
N GLY A 273 -5.21 24.56 -21.07
CA GLY A 273 -5.35 24.59 -19.61
C GLY A 273 -5.89 23.27 -19.08
N GLY A 274 -5.39 22.86 -17.92
CA GLY A 274 -5.79 21.63 -17.23
C GLY A 274 -5.77 21.83 -15.72
N SER A 275 -6.47 20.96 -15.00
CA SER A 275 -6.44 20.88 -13.53
C SER A 275 -5.80 19.57 -13.12
N ALA A 276 -4.76 19.64 -12.30
CA ALA A 276 -4.01 18.49 -11.78
C ALA A 276 -4.34 18.24 -10.29
N ALA A 277 -5.62 18.08 -9.94
CA ALA A 277 -6.04 17.98 -8.54
C ALA A 277 -5.83 16.59 -7.92
N TRP A 278 -5.64 15.55 -8.74
CA TRP A 278 -5.41 14.18 -8.29
C TRP A 278 -4.21 14.07 -7.34
N ILE A 279 -3.20 14.93 -7.50
CA ILE A 279 -2.03 14.95 -6.61
C ILE A 279 -2.41 15.09 -5.13
N SER A 280 -3.47 15.86 -4.88
CA SER A 280 -3.97 16.13 -3.54
C SER A 280 -4.54 14.89 -2.84
N ALA A 281 -4.93 13.84 -3.59
CA ALA A 281 -5.47 12.61 -3.00
C ALA A 281 -4.43 11.81 -2.21
N TYR A 282 -3.13 12.07 -2.44
CA TYR A 282 -2.04 11.40 -1.73
C TYR A 282 -1.17 12.33 -0.90
N VAL A 283 -1.02 13.61 -1.28
CA VAL A 283 -0.25 14.57 -0.47
C VAL A 283 -1.05 15.19 0.67
N ASN A 284 -2.39 15.26 0.56
CA ASN A 284 -3.22 15.88 1.60
C ASN A 284 -3.50 14.91 2.75
N THR A 285 -2.69 15.03 3.79
CA THR A 285 -2.67 14.15 4.97
C THR A 285 -3.91 14.29 5.86
N GLY A 286 -4.65 15.40 5.77
CA GLY A 286 -5.91 15.62 6.48
C GLY A 286 -7.15 15.11 5.73
N SER A 287 -7.01 14.64 4.49
CA SER A 287 -8.14 14.19 3.68
C SER A 287 -8.63 12.80 4.07
N ASN A 288 -9.87 12.46 3.67
CA ASN A 288 -10.38 11.08 3.72
C ASN A 288 -9.90 10.22 2.53
N GLU A 289 -9.11 10.76 1.60
CA GLU A 289 -8.49 9.96 0.54
C GLU A 289 -7.35 9.11 1.08
N LEU A 290 -6.55 9.67 2.00
CA LEU A 290 -5.47 8.95 2.68
C LEU A 290 -6.05 8.18 3.88
N LEU A 291 -5.85 6.87 3.94
CA LEU A 291 -6.36 6.03 5.04
C LEU A 291 -5.26 5.59 6.00
N SER A 292 -4.10 5.22 5.46
CA SER A 292 -2.93 4.78 6.23
C SER A 292 -1.63 5.11 5.50
N SER A 293 -0.58 5.44 6.25
CA SER A 293 0.73 5.81 5.69
C SER A 293 1.88 5.54 6.66
N LEU A 294 3.06 5.31 6.09
CA LEU A 294 4.32 5.37 6.81
C LEU A 294 4.78 6.83 6.85
N VAL A 295 4.76 7.40 8.05
CA VAL A 295 5.04 8.83 8.27
C VAL A 295 6.44 8.98 8.83
N TYR A 296 7.21 9.93 8.32
CA TYR A 296 8.58 10.22 8.76
C TYR A 296 8.68 11.58 9.43
N SER A 297 9.72 11.75 10.26
CA SER A 297 9.95 13.01 10.98
C SER A 297 10.26 14.16 10.02
N SER A 298 9.80 15.37 10.35
CA SER A 298 10.23 16.63 9.72
C SER A 298 11.70 17.00 10.00
N ARG A 299 12.36 16.28 10.90
CA ARG A 299 13.76 16.50 11.24
C ARG A 299 14.68 15.87 10.19
N PRO A 300 15.58 16.62 9.54
CA PRO A 300 16.48 16.09 8.49
C PRO A 300 17.48 15.03 8.98
N ASP A 301 17.77 14.99 10.28
CA ASP A 301 18.71 14.04 10.90
C ASP A 301 18.06 12.71 11.31
N ALA A 302 16.73 12.60 11.18
CA ALA A 302 16.01 11.36 11.40
C ALA A 302 16.17 10.39 10.21
N TYR A 303 15.69 9.15 10.37
CA TYR A 303 15.61 8.22 9.26
C TYR A 303 14.53 8.65 8.26
N HIS A 304 14.87 8.63 6.97
CA HIS A 304 13.95 8.82 5.86
C HIS A 304 14.22 7.84 4.73
N PRO A 305 13.18 7.47 3.97
CA PRO A 305 13.34 6.62 2.81
C PRO A 305 14.07 7.38 1.69
N GLN A 306 14.85 6.66 0.89
CA GLN A 306 15.72 7.23 -0.14
C GLN A 306 15.00 7.41 -1.50
N LEU A 307 13.68 7.30 -1.52
CA LEU A 307 12.86 7.24 -2.73
C LEU A 307 13.07 8.44 -3.68
N VAL A 308 13.16 9.67 -3.17
CA VAL A 308 13.43 10.85 -4.02
C VAL A 308 14.80 10.75 -4.67
N ARG A 309 15.83 10.37 -3.89
CA ARG A 309 17.20 10.24 -4.37
C ARG A 309 17.32 9.15 -5.44
N TRP A 310 16.57 8.05 -5.30
CA TRP A 310 16.57 6.98 -6.29
C TRP A 310 15.76 7.31 -7.55
N SER A 311 14.72 8.14 -7.44
CA SER A 311 13.73 8.27 -8.51
C SER A 311 13.74 9.58 -9.28
N TYR A 312 14.33 10.63 -8.70
CA TYR A 312 14.34 11.98 -9.23
C TYR A 312 15.74 12.58 -9.06
N ASN A 313 16.66 12.17 -9.92
CA ASN A 313 18.09 12.48 -9.86
C ASN A 313 18.69 12.50 -11.28
N GLU A 314 19.88 13.07 -11.46
CA GLU A 314 20.65 12.99 -12.71
C GLU A 314 21.19 11.57 -12.96
N VAL A 315 21.36 10.77 -11.90
CA VAL A 315 21.71 9.35 -11.98
C VAL A 315 20.66 8.55 -11.21
N PRO A 316 19.42 8.45 -11.73
CA PRO A 316 18.33 7.79 -11.02
C PRO A 316 18.62 6.28 -10.93
N SER A 317 18.29 5.66 -9.81
CA SER A 317 18.34 4.20 -9.62
C SER A 317 17.06 3.50 -10.07
N ILE A 318 15.92 4.17 -9.98
CA ILE A 318 14.61 3.61 -10.36
C ILE A 318 13.86 4.60 -11.26
N VAL A 319 13.21 4.11 -12.30
CA VAL A 319 12.47 4.90 -13.29
C VAL A 319 11.16 4.20 -13.67
N PRO A 320 10.17 4.91 -14.24
CA PRO A 320 9.00 4.26 -14.81
C PRO A 320 9.40 3.37 -15.99
N THR A 321 8.70 2.24 -16.17
CA THR A 321 8.93 1.42 -17.37
C THR A 321 8.40 2.13 -18.60
N THR A 322 9.12 1.99 -19.72
CA THR A 322 8.69 2.57 -21.00
C THR A 322 7.29 2.07 -21.39
N SER A 323 7.00 0.78 -21.16
CA SER A 323 5.68 0.20 -21.45
C SER A 323 4.53 0.85 -20.69
N PHE A 324 4.75 1.24 -19.43
CA PHE A 324 3.76 1.95 -18.62
C PHE A 324 3.55 3.38 -19.12
N VAL A 325 4.63 4.11 -19.40
CA VAL A 325 4.59 5.48 -19.92
C VAL A 325 3.89 5.54 -21.29
N ASP A 326 4.18 4.58 -22.17
CA ASP A 326 3.54 4.44 -23.48
C ASP A 326 2.05 4.12 -23.34
N TRP A 327 1.68 3.24 -22.42
CA TRP A 327 0.28 2.95 -22.15
C TRP A 327 -0.46 4.19 -21.64
N MET A 328 0.09 4.86 -20.63
CA MET A 328 -0.48 6.08 -20.05
C MET A 328 -0.65 7.20 -21.08
N SER A 329 0.25 7.34 -22.07
CA SER A 329 0.13 8.37 -23.11
C SER A 329 -0.92 8.06 -24.20
N ARG A 330 -1.30 6.80 -24.37
CA ARG A 330 -2.17 6.35 -25.49
C ARG A 330 -3.62 6.11 -25.11
N VAL A 331 -3.92 5.88 -23.83
CA VAL A 331 -5.29 5.58 -23.40
C VAL A 331 -6.25 6.74 -23.69
N SER A 332 -7.49 6.40 -24.06
CA SER A 332 -8.51 7.41 -24.37
C SER A 332 -8.87 8.25 -23.15
N HIS A 333 -8.93 9.56 -23.36
CA HIS A 333 -9.45 10.56 -22.44
C HIS A 333 -10.75 11.18 -22.99
N TYR A 334 -11.78 11.21 -22.16
CA TYR A 334 -13.15 11.60 -22.51
C TYR A 334 -13.43 13.01 -22.01
N TYR A 335 -13.33 13.99 -22.92
CA TYR A 335 -13.55 15.40 -22.59
C TYR A 335 -15.02 15.78 -22.62
N ALA A 336 -15.43 16.49 -21.57
CA ALA A 336 -16.67 17.25 -21.52
C ALA A 336 -16.42 18.53 -20.71
N ALA A 337 -16.94 19.65 -21.19
CA ALA A 337 -16.96 20.89 -20.44
C ALA A 337 -17.83 20.75 -19.19
N GLU A 338 -17.58 21.62 -18.21
CA GLU A 338 -18.35 21.65 -16.97
C GLU A 338 -19.85 21.84 -17.26
N ASN A 339 -20.70 21.17 -16.47
CA ASN A 339 -22.16 21.18 -16.60
C ASN A 339 -22.73 20.60 -17.91
N THR A 340 -21.93 19.85 -18.67
CA THR A 340 -22.42 19.11 -19.83
C THR A 340 -22.59 17.62 -19.50
N THR A 341 -23.49 16.95 -20.22
CA THR A 341 -23.86 15.54 -20.01
C THR A 341 -23.54 14.65 -21.22
N ARG A 342 -22.79 15.17 -22.19
CA ARG A 342 -22.34 14.46 -23.39
C ARG A 342 -20.84 14.65 -23.60
N ILE A 343 -20.21 13.66 -24.22
CA ILE A 343 -18.81 13.78 -24.64
C ILE A 343 -18.71 14.83 -25.75
N GLN A 344 -17.76 15.76 -25.62
CA GLN A 344 -17.52 16.83 -26.58
C GLN A 344 -16.20 16.65 -27.34
N GLY A 345 -15.32 15.78 -26.87
CA GLY A 345 -14.06 15.46 -27.53
C GLY A 345 -13.42 14.22 -26.95
N PHE A 346 -12.56 13.61 -27.76
CA PHE A 346 -11.69 12.51 -27.35
C PHE A 346 -10.24 12.97 -27.48
N PHE A 347 -9.47 12.77 -26.42
CA PHE A 347 -8.02 12.99 -26.41
C PHE A 347 -7.30 11.70 -26.07
N THR A 348 -5.98 11.72 -26.14
CA THR A 348 -5.11 10.65 -25.69
C THR A 348 -4.41 11.08 -24.40
N GLY A 349 -4.14 10.11 -23.54
CA GLY A 349 -3.41 10.31 -22.29
C GLY A 349 -4.27 10.18 -21.03
N ASP A 350 -3.86 9.33 -20.09
CA ASP A 350 -4.34 9.38 -18.71
C ASP A 350 -3.59 10.49 -17.96
N LEU A 351 -4.35 11.50 -17.54
CA LEU A 351 -3.79 12.70 -16.92
C LEU A 351 -3.24 12.46 -15.52
N ARG A 352 -3.36 11.26 -14.93
CA ARG A 352 -2.65 10.88 -13.69
C ARG A 352 -1.16 10.64 -13.94
N GLY A 353 -0.76 10.39 -15.18
CA GLY A 353 0.65 10.25 -15.58
C GLY A 353 1.32 11.61 -15.74
N LEU A 354 0.95 12.31 -16.82
CA LEU A 354 1.50 13.59 -17.25
C LEU A 354 0.51 14.30 -18.19
N PHE A 355 0.51 15.64 -18.17
CA PHE A 355 -0.20 16.47 -19.13
C PHE A 355 0.71 16.84 -20.28
N GLU A 356 0.24 16.69 -21.51
CA GLU A 356 0.87 17.24 -22.71
C GLU A 356 -0.04 18.32 -23.32
N PHE A 357 0.40 19.57 -23.25
CA PHE A 357 -0.35 20.73 -23.74
C PHE A 357 -0.19 20.89 -25.25
N SER A 358 -1.13 21.61 -25.89
CA SER A 358 -1.12 21.77 -27.35
C SER A 358 0.07 22.55 -27.91
N ASN A 359 0.80 23.29 -27.07
CA ASN A 359 2.05 23.98 -27.40
C ASN A 359 3.30 23.07 -27.28
N GLY A 360 3.13 21.80 -26.91
CA GLY A 360 4.22 20.84 -26.71
C GLY A 360 4.87 20.89 -25.33
N THR A 361 4.45 21.78 -24.42
CA THR A 361 4.94 21.75 -23.04
C THR A 361 4.24 20.65 -22.25
N THR A 362 4.89 20.20 -21.19
CA THR A 362 4.44 19.12 -20.31
C THR A 362 4.20 19.64 -18.88
N SER A 363 3.35 18.95 -18.13
CA SER A 363 3.25 19.10 -16.68
C SER A 363 3.16 17.71 -16.06
N SER A 364 4.15 17.39 -15.22
CA SER A 364 4.24 16.10 -14.55
C SER A 364 3.16 15.92 -13.48
N VAL A 365 2.82 14.66 -13.20
CA VAL A 365 1.92 14.27 -12.10
C VAL A 365 2.47 13.04 -11.37
N SER A 366 2.53 11.89 -12.04
CA SER A 366 3.18 10.69 -11.49
C SER A 366 4.63 10.55 -11.97
N TYR A 367 4.88 10.95 -13.21
CA TYR A 367 6.19 10.94 -13.84
C TYR A 367 6.40 12.20 -14.68
N THR A 368 7.67 12.50 -14.98
CA THR A 368 8.07 13.56 -15.91
C THR A 368 8.91 13.00 -17.04
N THR A 369 8.70 13.51 -18.25
CA THR A 369 9.51 13.22 -19.44
C THR A 369 10.58 14.26 -19.71
N ASP A 370 10.64 15.33 -18.90
CA ASP A 370 11.57 16.45 -19.11
C ASP A 370 13.00 16.14 -18.62
N GLY A 371 13.16 15.04 -17.86
CA GLY A 371 14.41 14.67 -17.22
C GLY A 371 14.82 15.62 -16.10
N LEU A 372 16.07 15.51 -15.66
CA LEU A 372 16.68 16.38 -14.66
C LEU A 372 18.15 16.57 -14.99
N GLY A 373 18.61 17.82 -15.08
CA GLY A 373 20.01 18.12 -15.39
C GLY A 373 20.45 17.47 -16.69
N ASP A 374 21.49 16.64 -16.64
CA ASP A 374 22.00 15.88 -17.79
C ASP A 374 21.18 14.64 -18.14
N TYR A 375 20.37 14.11 -17.21
CA TYR A 375 19.49 12.99 -17.48
C TYR A 375 18.29 13.44 -18.33
N LYS A 376 18.10 12.81 -19.49
CA LYS A 376 17.01 13.10 -20.45
C LYS A 376 15.94 12.00 -20.54
N GLY A 377 15.98 11.02 -19.65
CA GLY A 377 14.97 9.97 -19.57
C GLY A 377 13.74 10.38 -18.76
N THR A 378 12.79 9.45 -18.63
CA THR A 378 11.62 9.66 -17.76
C THR A 378 11.99 9.41 -16.29
N LEU A 379 11.48 10.26 -15.39
CA LEU A 379 11.70 10.17 -13.94
C LEU A 379 10.38 9.99 -13.18
N ILE A 380 10.42 9.35 -12.02
CA ILE A 380 9.25 9.26 -11.13
C ILE A 380 9.16 10.56 -10.32
N ASP A 381 8.14 11.37 -10.60
CA ASP A 381 7.89 12.65 -9.95
C ASP A 381 7.03 12.53 -8.69
N LYS A 382 6.32 11.40 -8.55
CA LYS A 382 5.40 11.17 -7.42
C LYS A 382 6.10 11.23 -6.05
N PHE A 383 7.28 10.63 -5.92
CA PHE A 383 8.04 10.68 -4.67
C PHE A 383 8.57 12.08 -4.37
N TYR A 384 8.99 12.82 -5.40
CA TYR A 384 9.38 14.23 -5.27
C TYR A 384 8.20 15.08 -4.78
N SER A 385 6.99 14.82 -5.27
CA SER A 385 5.77 15.49 -4.82
C SER A 385 5.38 15.17 -3.37
N LEU A 386 5.83 14.05 -2.82
CA LEU A 386 5.67 13.67 -1.40
C LEU A 386 6.79 14.22 -0.51
N SER A 387 7.77 14.93 -1.08
CA SER A 387 8.98 15.33 -0.39
C SER A 387 8.89 16.68 0.31
N THR A 388 9.69 16.83 1.36
CA THR A 388 9.95 18.11 2.03
C THR A 388 11.43 18.46 1.97
N SER A 389 11.77 19.75 1.88
CA SER A 389 13.16 20.23 1.90
C SER A 389 13.69 20.33 3.33
N GLY A 390 14.91 19.85 3.55
CA GLY A 390 15.59 19.81 4.86
C GLY A 390 16.60 20.93 5.11
N GLY A 391 16.76 21.91 4.20
CA GLY A 391 17.67 23.05 4.37
C GLY A 391 19.18 22.74 4.39
N VAL A 392 19.56 21.46 4.25
CA VAL A 392 20.93 20.97 4.04
C VAL A 392 21.08 20.58 2.57
N GLU A 393 22.27 20.65 1.98
CA GLU A 393 22.49 20.14 0.62
C GLU A 393 22.54 18.61 0.60
N ASP A 394 21.94 18.00 -0.44
CA ASP A 394 22.14 16.59 -0.74
C ASP A 394 23.29 16.47 -1.75
N PRO A 395 24.49 16.04 -1.36
CA PRO A 395 25.63 15.91 -2.27
C PRO A 395 25.41 14.83 -3.33
N GLU A 396 24.44 13.93 -3.14
CA GLU A 396 24.07 12.91 -4.14
C GLU A 396 22.89 13.36 -5.02
N ASN A 397 22.31 14.55 -4.79
CA ASN A 397 21.20 15.09 -5.60
C ASN A 397 21.23 16.63 -5.63
N GLU A 398 22.34 17.19 -6.13
CA GLU A 398 22.60 18.63 -6.14
C GLU A 398 21.56 19.41 -7.00
N ALA A 399 20.98 18.75 -8.01
CA ALA A 399 20.02 19.35 -8.94
C ALA A 399 18.72 19.85 -8.29
N LEU A 400 18.35 19.35 -7.10
CA LEU A 400 17.12 19.73 -6.39
C LEU A 400 17.26 20.91 -5.43
N GLY A 401 18.48 21.45 -5.26
CA GLY A 401 18.74 22.62 -4.41
C GLY A 401 18.43 22.38 -2.93
N GLY A 402 18.87 21.24 -2.39
CA GLY A 402 18.70 20.84 -0.99
C GLY A 402 18.23 19.39 -0.82
N LEU A 403 18.40 18.85 0.38
CA LEU A 403 17.99 17.51 0.76
C LEU A 403 16.48 17.42 0.77
N ARG A 404 15.97 16.51 -0.07
CA ARG A 404 14.54 16.21 -0.17
C ARG A 404 14.30 14.76 0.18
N TYR A 405 13.37 14.56 1.10
CA TYR A 405 13.00 13.24 1.58
C TYR A 405 11.49 13.11 1.65
N VAL A 406 11.00 11.90 1.44
CA VAL A 406 9.56 11.61 1.55
C VAL A 406 9.16 11.68 3.02
N ARG A 407 8.12 12.47 3.31
CA ARG A 407 7.59 12.61 4.67
C ARG A 407 6.39 11.71 4.94
N ASN A 408 5.68 11.35 3.88
CA ASN A 408 4.48 10.56 3.93
C ASN A 408 4.49 9.55 2.79
N LEU A 409 4.58 8.26 3.10
CA LEU A 409 4.48 7.19 2.12
C LEU A 409 3.12 6.49 2.29
N PRO A 410 2.13 6.73 1.40
CA PRO A 410 0.83 6.09 1.47
C PRO A 410 0.93 4.56 1.41
N VAL A 411 0.22 3.89 2.32
CA VAL A 411 0.04 2.42 2.32
C VAL A 411 -1.36 2.07 1.83
N TYR A 412 -2.37 2.76 2.35
CA TYR A 412 -3.76 2.57 1.96
C TYR A 412 -4.45 3.90 1.66
N ARG A 413 -5.12 3.97 0.50
CA ARG A 413 -6.01 5.07 0.08
C ARG A 413 -7.42 4.58 -0.17
N THR A 414 -8.37 5.51 -0.16
CA THR A 414 -9.78 5.24 -0.46
C THR A 414 -9.97 4.60 -1.84
N SER A 415 -9.21 5.02 -2.85
CA SER A 415 -9.21 4.39 -4.17
C SER A 415 -8.87 2.90 -4.14
N GLN A 416 -7.86 2.49 -3.36
CA GLN A 416 -7.50 1.08 -3.20
C GLN A 416 -8.63 0.26 -2.58
N VAL A 417 -9.35 0.81 -1.60
CA VAL A 417 -10.52 0.14 -0.99
C VAL A 417 -11.60 -0.11 -2.04
N TYR A 418 -11.93 0.90 -2.85
CA TYR A 418 -12.93 0.77 -3.92
C TYR A 418 -12.48 -0.20 -5.02
N LEU A 419 -11.22 -0.15 -5.44
CA LEU A 419 -10.69 -1.02 -6.49
C LEU A 419 -10.64 -2.49 -6.05
N ARG A 420 -10.25 -2.76 -4.81
CA ARG A 420 -10.26 -4.12 -4.25
C ARG A 420 -11.66 -4.62 -3.92
N LEU A 421 -12.58 -3.73 -3.55
CA LEU A 421 -14.01 -4.03 -3.51
C LEU A 421 -14.52 -4.42 -4.90
N ALA A 422 -14.16 -3.68 -5.95
CA ALA A 422 -14.54 -4.01 -7.32
C ALA A 422 -13.99 -5.39 -7.73
N GLU A 423 -12.74 -5.71 -7.39
CA GLU A 423 -12.14 -7.03 -7.62
C GLU A 423 -12.97 -8.14 -6.94
N ALA A 424 -13.29 -7.96 -5.66
CA ALA A 424 -14.10 -8.90 -4.90
C ALA A 424 -15.51 -9.08 -5.50
N ILE A 425 -16.20 -7.98 -5.84
CA ILE A 425 -17.54 -7.99 -6.45
C ILE A 425 -17.51 -8.68 -7.83
N ASN A 426 -16.48 -8.40 -8.63
CA ASN A 426 -16.33 -8.99 -9.95
C ASN A 426 -16.20 -10.52 -9.85
N ARG A 427 -15.31 -11.00 -8.97
CA ARG A 427 -15.09 -12.43 -8.73
C ARG A 427 -16.22 -13.13 -7.98
N TYR A 428 -17.03 -12.37 -7.23
CA TYR A 428 -18.32 -12.83 -6.70
C TYR A 428 -19.38 -13.03 -7.82
N GLY A 429 -19.08 -12.61 -9.05
CA GLY A 429 -19.93 -12.79 -10.22
C GLY A 429 -20.94 -11.67 -10.39
N ARG A 430 -20.52 -10.42 -10.14
CA ARG A 430 -21.26 -9.18 -10.39
C ARG A 430 -20.43 -8.18 -11.22
N PRO A 431 -20.03 -8.55 -12.46
CA PRO A 431 -19.10 -7.75 -13.26
C PRO A 431 -19.62 -6.35 -13.58
N ALA A 432 -20.92 -6.17 -13.84
CA ALA A 432 -21.45 -4.83 -14.14
C ALA A 432 -21.40 -3.90 -12.93
N THR A 433 -21.67 -4.42 -11.74
CA THR A 433 -21.58 -3.67 -10.47
C THR A 433 -20.13 -3.32 -10.14
N ALA A 434 -19.19 -4.25 -10.36
CA ALA A 434 -17.76 -3.99 -10.20
C ALA A 434 -17.28 -2.92 -11.20
N PHE A 435 -17.68 -3.02 -12.47
CA PHE A 435 -17.34 -2.04 -13.49
C PHE A 435 -17.89 -0.65 -13.17
N ALA A 436 -19.06 -0.57 -12.53
CA ALA A 436 -19.62 0.70 -12.10
C ALA A 436 -18.74 1.44 -11.08
N VAL A 437 -17.95 0.75 -10.25
CA VAL A 437 -16.94 1.38 -9.37
C VAL A 437 -15.90 2.14 -10.18
N LEU A 438 -15.52 1.63 -11.35
CA LEU A 438 -14.51 2.24 -12.21
C LEU A 438 -15.08 3.38 -13.06
N ALA A 439 -16.22 3.12 -13.72
CA ALA A 439 -16.73 3.97 -14.79
C ALA A 439 -17.71 5.05 -14.33
N TYR A 440 -18.54 4.76 -13.31
CA TYR A 440 -19.71 5.57 -12.99
C TYR A 440 -19.70 6.12 -11.56
N GLY A 441 -19.14 5.37 -10.61
CA GLY A 441 -19.29 5.56 -9.17
C GLY A 441 -20.52 4.84 -8.63
N LEU A 442 -20.39 4.18 -7.48
CA LEU A 442 -21.55 3.55 -6.82
C LEU A 442 -22.29 4.60 -5.98
N ASN A 443 -23.54 4.85 -6.36
CA ASN A 443 -24.46 5.75 -5.68
C ASN A 443 -25.90 5.36 -6.05
N LYS A 444 -26.89 5.95 -5.38
CA LYS A 444 -28.32 5.67 -5.57
C LYS A 444 -28.79 5.77 -7.03
N THR A 445 -28.31 6.78 -7.76
CA THR A 445 -28.70 7.02 -9.16
C THR A 445 -28.15 5.93 -10.08
N ASN A 446 -26.87 5.61 -9.95
CA ASN A 446 -26.19 4.60 -10.77
C ASN A 446 -26.68 3.18 -10.44
N LEU A 447 -26.95 2.91 -9.16
CA LEU A 447 -27.57 1.68 -8.72
C LEU A 447 -29.01 1.53 -9.18
N ALA A 448 -29.74 2.60 -9.51
CA ALA A 448 -31.08 2.47 -10.09
C ALA A 448 -31.03 2.20 -11.60
N ASN A 449 -29.98 2.65 -12.30
CA ASN A 449 -29.88 2.59 -13.75
C ASN A 449 -29.61 1.17 -14.28
N THR A 450 -30.62 0.55 -14.88
CA THR A 450 -30.57 -0.83 -15.41
C THR A 450 -29.70 -1.00 -16.65
N THR A 451 -29.36 0.09 -17.35
CA THR A 451 -28.43 0.04 -18.49
C THR A 451 -26.97 0.01 -18.04
N ARG A 452 -26.68 0.42 -16.80
CA ARG A 452 -25.34 0.36 -16.17
C ARG A 452 -25.18 -0.90 -15.33
N ILE A 453 -26.15 -1.17 -14.47
CA ILE A 453 -26.12 -2.30 -13.53
C ILE A 453 -27.42 -3.10 -13.69
N PRO A 454 -27.37 -4.31 -14.25
CA PRO A 454 -28.56 -5.16 -14.40
C PRO A 454 -29.24 -5.44 -13.05
N ALA A 455 -30.57 -5.54 -13.06
CA ALA A 455 -31.33 -5.85 -11.84
C ALA A 455 -30.93 -7.20 -11.21
N SER A 456 -30.50 -8.16 -12.02
CA SER A 456 -30.01 -9.48 -11.57
C SER A 456 -28.74 -9.41 -10.73
N GLU A 457 -28.00 -8.30 -10.78
CA GLU A 457 -26.82 -8.10 -9.96
C GLU A 457 -27.10 -7.41 -8.62
N ARG A 458 -28.33 -6.91 -8.40
CA ARG A 458 -28.73 -6.17 -7.19
C ARG A 458 -29.38 -7.12 -6.18
N THR A 459 -28.61 -8.08 -5.69
CA THR A 459 -29.11 -9.26 -4.95
C THR A 459 -29.30 -9.06 -3.44
N GLY A 460 -29.08 -7.85 -2.93
CA GLY A 460 -29.39 -7.45 -1.54
C GLY A 460 -28.26 -7.70 -0.54
N GLU A 461 -27.10 -8.19 -0.97
CA GLU A 461 -25.90 -8.26 -0.15
C GLU A 461 -25.48 -6.83 0.26
N MET A 462 -25.07 -6.66 1.52
CA MET A 462 -24.79 -5.33 2.06
C MET A 462 -23.69 -4.58 1.30
N PHE A 463 -22.71 -5.29 0.76
CA PHE A 463 -21.59 -4.70 0.01
C PHE A 463 -21.98 -4.20 -1.38
N LEU A 464 -23.25 -4.34 -1.77
CA LEU A 464 -23.83 -3.77 -2.99
C LEU A 464 -24.74 -2.56 -2.70
N ASP A 465 -24.96 -2.20 -1.43
CA ASP A 465 -25.86 -1.12 -1.04
C ASP A 465 -25.14 0.23 -0.94
N PHE A 466 -25.28 1.07 -1.95
CA PHE A 466 -24.81 2.46 -1.95
C PHE A 466 -25.98 3.44 -2.10
N THR A 467 -27.11 3.14 -1.45
CA THR A 467 -28.34 3.93 -1.56
C THR A 467 -28.39 5.14 -0.60
N SER A 468 -27.48 5.21 0.37
CA SER A 468 -27.36 6.35 1.29
C SER A 468 -26.90 7.62 0.56
N ASP A 469 -27.47 8.76 0.93
CA ASP A 469 -27.11 10.10 0.43
C ASP A 469 -25.63 10.45 0.66
N SER A 470 -24.95 9.75 1.59
CA SER A 470 -23.50 9.90 1.80
C SER A 470 -22.67 9.57 0.55
N TYR A 471 -23.23 8.79 -0.39
CA TYR A 471 -22.55 8.35 -1.61
C TYR A 471 -22.93 9.16 -2.85
N ASP A 472 -23.78 10.19 -2.75
CA ASP A 472 -24.30 10.93 -3.92
C ASP A 472 -23.19 11.54 -4.80
N ASN A 473 -22.09 11.97 -4.17
CA ASN A 473 -20.93 12.55 -4.86
C ASN A 473 -19.87 11.52 -5.26
N ASN A 474 -20.13 10.23 -5.05
CA ASN A 474 -19.19 9.16 -5.40
C ASN A 474 -19.14 8.99 -6.92
N VAL A 475 -17.94 9.15 -7.49
CA VAL A 475 -17.66 9.02 -8.93
C VAL A 475 -16.79 7.80 -9.22
N GLY A 476 -16.74 7.39 -10.48
CA GLY A 476 -15.88 6.28 -10.90
C GLY A 476 -14.39 6.63 -10.79
N THR A 477 -13.55 5.70 -10.36
CA THR A 477 -12.09 5.94 -10.23
C THR A 477 -11.48 6.42 -11.55
N ALA A 478 -11.88 5.85 -12.68
CA ALA A 478 -11.32 6.16 -14.00
C ALA A 478 -11.59 7.62 -14.43
N THR A 479 -12.61 8.26 -13.87
CA THR A 479 -12.90 9.69 -14.10
C THR A 479 -11.78 10.61 -13.62
N ARG A 480 -10.89 10.11 -12.74
CA ARG A 480 -9.79 10.88 -12.15
C ARG A 480 -8.61 11.12 -13.08
N GLY A 481 -8.51 10.38 -14.18
CA GLY A 481 -7.40 10.51 -15.12
C GLY A 481 -7.81 10.44 -16.58
N ARG A 482 -8.82 9.63 -16.88
CA ARG A 482 -9.34 9.42 -18.23
C ARG A 482 -10.46 10.39 -18.59
N GLY A 483 -10.72 11.40 -17.77
CA GLY A 483 -11.69 12.44 -18.06
C GLY A 483 -13.08 12.17 -17.50
N ARG A 484 -13.75 13.25 -17.11
CA ARG A 484 -15.02 13.23 -16.36
C ARG A 484 -16.18 12.59 -17.12
N ALA A 485 -16.10 12.56 -18.45
CA ALA A 485 -17.15 12.06 -19.32
C ALA A 485 -17.04 10.56 -19.63
N ILE A 486 -16.04 9.85 -19.07
CA ILE A 486 -15.82 8.41 -19.36
C ILE A 486 -17.06 7.56 -19.05
N GLY A 487 -17.88 7.97 -18.07
CA GLY A 487 -19.11 7.29 -17.71
C GLY A 487 -20.36 7.73 -18.48
N PHE A 488 -20.26 8.71 -19.39
CA PHE A 488 -21.41 9.26 -20.12
C PHE A 488 -21.88 8.32 -21.24
N PRO A 489 -23.14 8.49 -21.71
CA PRO A 489 -23.59 7.84 -22.93
C PRO A 489 -22.64 8.17 -24.10
N THR A 490 -22.44 7.22 -25.02
CA THR A 490 -21.49 7.28 -26.18
C THR A 490 -20.01 7.07 -25.87
N SER A 491 -19.64 6.86 -24.60
CA SER A 491 -18.31 6.34 -24.24
C SER A 491 -18.15 4.91 -24.76
N ASP A 492 -16.97 4.57 -25.29
CA ASP A 492 -16.55 3.20 -25.60
C ASP A 492 -15.96 2.48 -24.38
N TYR A 493 -15.90 3.14 -23.21
CA TYR A 493 -15.57 2.50 -21.93
C TYR A 493 -16.80 1.78 -21.35
N LEU A 494 -17.13 0.65 -21.95
CA LEU A 494 -18.24 -0.23 -21.55
C LEU A 494 -17.79 -1.69 -21.54
N ILE A 495 -18.56 -2.55 -20.87
CA ILE A 495 -18.39 -4.01 -20.98
C ILE A 495 -18.91 -4.42 -22.37
N PRO A 496 -18.11 -5.11 -23.20
CA PRO A 496 -18.59 -5.64 -24.48
C PRO A 496 -19.82 -6.52 -24.32
N ASP A 497 -20.70 -6.55 -25.33
CA ASP A 497 -21.85 -7.47 -25.31
C ASP A 497 -21.38 -8.91 -25.57
N TYR A 498 -21.24 -9.68 -24.49
CA TYR A 498 -20.97 -11.10 -24.54
C TYR A 498 -22.25 -11.96 -24.60
N THR A 499 -23.44 -11.34 -24.64
CA THR A 499 -24.72 -12.06 -24.59
C THR A 499 -24.81 -13.05 -25.76
N PRO A 500 -25.00 -14.36 -25.48
CA PRO A 500 -25.17 -15.34 -26.53
C PRO A 500 -26.60 -15.23 -27.09
N TYR A 501 -26.73 -15.27 -28.41
CA TYR A 501 -28.02 -15.27 -29.08
C TYR A 501 -28.26 -16.58 -29.86
N ASP A 502 -29.52 -16.99 -29.94
CA ASP A 502 -30.03 -18.10 -30.75
C ASP A 502 -30.95 -17.55 -31.84
N THR A 503 -30.92 -18.17 -33.01
CA THR A 503 -31.89 -17.89 -34.08
C THR A 503 -33.01 -18.93 -33.99
N ILE A 504 -34.23 -18.47 -33.74
CA ILE A 504 -35.43 -19.32 -33.72
C ILE A 504 -36.34 -18.94 -34.89
N LYS A 505 -37.03 -19.94 -35.44
CA LYS A 505 -38.09 -19.71 -36.42
C LYS A 505 -39.40 -19.40 -35.71
N VAL A 506 -39.96 -18.23 -35.99
CA VAL A 506 -41.27 -17.81 -35.49
C VAL A 506 -42.22 -17.76 -36.68
N VAL A 507 -43.36 -18.44 -36.57
CA VAL A 507 -44.41 -18.38 -37.60
C VAL A 507 -45.27 -17.17 -37.33
N ASP A 508 -45.40 -16.28 -38.31
CA ASP A 508 -46.32 -15.15 -38.27
C ASP A 508 -47.77 -15.67 -38.21
N GLY A 509 -48.52 -15.26 -37.19
CA GLY A 509 -49.88 -15.76 -36.94
C GLY A 509 -50.93 -15.28 -37.95
N GLU A 510 -50.63 -14.24 -38.72
CA GLU A 510 -51.53 -13.66 -39.72
C GLU A 510 -51.19 -14.13 -41.14
N THR A 511 -49.91 -14.30 -41.47
CA THR A 511 -49.46 -14.66 -42.82
C THR A 511 -49.03 -16.13 -42.96
N GLY A 512 -48.73 -16.82 -41.85
CA GLY A 512 -48.21 -18.18 -41.84
C GLY A 512 -46.74 -18.30 -42.30
N GLU A 513 -46.05 -17.18 -42.50
CA GLU A 513 -44.64 -17.16 -42.92
C GLU A 513 -43.70 -17.46 -41.74
N GLU A 514 -42.70 -18.31 -41.98
CA GLU A 514 -41.60 -18.53 -41.03
C GLU A 514 -40.61 -17.37 -41.12
N LYS A 515 -40.40 -16.67 -40.00
CA LYS A 515 -39.40 -15.62 -39.86
C LYS A 515 -38.36 -15.99 -38.81
N ASP A 516 -37.10 -15.90 -39.20
CA ASP A 516 -35.98 -16.04 -38.27
C ASP A 516 -35.96 -14.84 -37.31
N THR A 517 -35.98 -15.12 -36.02
CA THR A 517 -35.92 -14.14 -34.94
C THR A 517 -34.75 -14.47 -34.02
N VAL A 518 -33.96 -13.45 -33.68
CA VAL A 518 -32.83 -13.57 -32.76
C VAL A 518 -33.33 -13.38 -31.33
N VAL A 519 -33.08 -14.35 -30.45
CA VAL A 519 -33.44 -14.30 -29.03
C VAL A 519 -32.20 -14.58 -28.18
N VAL A 520 -32.18 -14.07 -26.94
CA VAL A 520 -31.11 -14.41 -25.99
C VAL A 520 -31.13 -15.91 -25.74
N SER A 521 -29.96 -16.53 -25.83
CA SER A 521 -29.82 -17.97 -25.62
C SER A 521 -30.22 -18.35 -24.21
N LYS A 522 -30.92 -19.47 -24.08
CA LYS A 522 -31.28 -20.06 -22.77
C LYS A 522 -30.31 -21.16 -22.34
N ASP A 523 -29.29 -21.44 -23.15
CA ASP A 523 -28.28 -22.44 -22.85
C ASP A 523 -27.45 -22.00 -21.62
N PRO A 524 -27.52 -22.73 -20.49
CA PRO A 524 -26.78 -22.39 -19.29
C PRO A 524 -25.26 -22.35 -19.48
N ILE A 525 -24.71 -23.18 -20.38
CA ILE A 525 -23.26 -23.25 -20.63
C ILE A 525 -22.80 -21.98 -21.34
N ARG A 526 -23.53 -21.55 -22.38
CA ARG A 526 -23.22 -20.32 -23.13
C ARG A 526 -23.40 -19.07 -22.27
N LEU A 527 -24.43 -19.03 -21.43
CA LEU A 527 -24.64 -17.93 -20.48
C LEU A 527 -23.54 -17.86 -19.42
N ALA A 528 -23.08 -19.00 -18.91
CA ALA A 528 -21.96 -19.06 -17.98
C ALA A 528 -20.63 -18.61 -18.63
N ALA A 529 -20.37 -19.00 -19.88
CA ALA A 529 -19.21 -18.55 -20.65
C ALA A 529 -19.22 -17.03 -20.87
N ALA A 530 -20.34 -16.46 -21.33
CA ALA A 530 -20.50 -15.02 -21.51
C ALA A 530 -20.29 -14.23 -20.20
N LYS A 531 -20.75 -14.78 -19.08
CA LYS A 531 -20.49 -14.19 -17.75
C LYS A 531 -19.02 -14.26 -17.39
N ALA A 532 -18.33 -15.37 -17.69
CA ALA A 532 -16.89 -15.51 -17.47
C ALA A 532 -16.09 -14.50 -18.31
N ASP A 533 -16.44 -14.31 -19.59
CA ASP A 533 -15.82 -13.31 -20.46
C ASP A 533 -16.01 -11.88 -19.91
N SER A 534 -17.20 -11.59 -19.37
CA SER A 534 -17.49 -10.31 -18.71
C SER A 534 -16.63 -10.11 -17.46
N ILE A 535 -16.46 -11.15 -16.65
CA ILE A 535 -15.63 -11.13 -15.43
C ILE A 535 -14.17 -10.90 -15.81
N GLU A 536 -13.64 -11.61 -16.81
CA GLU A 536 -12.25 -11.45 -17.24
C GLU A 536 -12.00 -10.05 -17.81
N TYR A 537 -12.89 -9.54 -18.66
CA TYR A 537 -12.79 -8.18 -19.17
C TYR A 537 -12.78 -7.13 -18.05
N VAL A 538 -13.69 -7.24 -17.08
CA VAL A 538 -13.75 -6.29 -15.95
C VAL A 538 -12.51 -6.42 -15.07
N GLU A 539 -11.99 -7.62 -14.85
CA GLU A 539 -10.76 -7.83 -14.09
C GLU A 539 -9.55 -7.17 -14.77
N ASP A 540 -9.45 -7.24 -16.10
CA ASP A 540 -8.45 -6.49 -16.86
C ASP A 540 -8.60 -4.97 -16.67
N ARG A 541 -9.83 -4.45 -16.64
CA ARG A 541 -10.08 -3.02 -16.40
C ARG A 541 -9.74 -2.61 -14.96
N ILE A 542 -9.99 -3.48 -13.98
CA ILE A 542 -9.64 -3.23 -12.58
C ILE A 542 -8.12 -3.15 -12.41
N ILE A 543 -7.37 -4.10 -12.97
CA ILE A 543 -5.90 -4.11 -12.81
C ILE A 543 -5.22 -2.99 -13.59
N ASP A 544 -5.75 -2.61 -14.75
CA ASP A 544 -5.30 -1.42 -15.47
C ASP A 544 -5.56 -0.15 -14.64
N GLU A 545 -6.76 -0.05 -14.06
CA GLU A 545 -7.10 1.11 -13.23
C GLU A 545 -6.30 1.16 -11.93
N MET A 546 -5.97 0.02 -11.31
CA MET A 546 -5.02 -0.05 -10.20
C MET A 546 -3.64 0.46 -10.63
N ALA A 547 -3.14 0.11 -11.82
CA ALA A 547 -1.87 0.65 -12.31
C ALA A 547 -1.89 2.18 -12.43
N ALA A 548 -2.93 2.77 -13.04
CA ALA A 548 -2.99 4.22 -13.20
C ALA A 548 -3.27 4.96 -11.88
N GLU A 549 -4.15 4.42 -11.04
CA GLU A 549 -4.57 5.07 -9.80
C GLU A 549 -3.54 4.93 -8.69
N THR A 550 -2.76 3.83 -8.62
CA THR A 550 -1.85 3.56 -7.49
C THR A 550 -0.39 3.37 -7.92
N ALA A 551 -0.02 3.85 -9.12
CA ALA A 551 1.35 3.80 -9.62
C ALA A 551 2.36 4.24 -8.55
N PHE A 552 3.41 3.45 -8.36
CA PHE A 552 4.53 3.73 -7.45
C PHE A 552 4.21 3.69 -5.95
N GLU A 553 3.04 3.17 -5.55
CA GLU A 553 2.62 3.10 -4.14
C GLU A 553 2.96 1.76 -3.45
N GLY A 554 3.76 0.89 -4.06
CA GLY A 554 4.29 -0.32 -3.39
C GLY A 554 3.30 -1.49 -3.33
N SER A 555 2.29 -1.54 -4.20
CA SER A 555 1.29 -2.60 -4.20
C SER A 555 1.20 -3.41 -5.49
N ARG A 556 1.74 -2.88 -6.60
CA ARG A 556 1.51 -3.41 -7.93
C ARG A 556 1.90 -4.88 -8.10
N PHE A 557 3.07 -5.26 -7.61
CA PHE A 557 3.56 -6.64 -7.69
C PHE A 557 2.60 -7.63 -7.02
N PHE A 558 2.08 -7.25 -5.85
CA PHE A 558 1.17 -8.08 -5.08
C PHE A 558 -0.23 -8.14 -5.72
N ASP A 559 -0.69 -7.07 -6.35
CA ASP A 559 -1.95 -7.07 -7.10
C ASP A 559 -1.85 -7.99 -8.33
N LEU A 560 -0.72 -7.98 -9.06
CA LEU A 560 -0.46 -8.91 -10.18
C LEU A 560 -0.46 -10.38 -9.71
N MET A 561 0.20 -10.65 -8.58
CA MET A 561 0.21 -11.98 -7.96
C MET A 561 -1.21 -12.45 -7.62
N ARG A 562 -1.97 -11.61 -6.92
CA ARG A 562 -3.34 -11.93 -6.49
C ARG A 562 -4.26 -12.24 -7.68
N ILE A 563 -4.27 -11.37 -8.70
CA ILE A 563 -5.10 -11.56 -9.89
C ILE A 563 -4.69 -12.80 -10.68
N ALA A 564 -3.39 -13.05 -10.86
CA ALA A 564 -2.93 -14.27 -11.51
C ALA A 564 -3.43 -15.53 -10.80
N ARG A 565 -3.45 -15.54 -9.46
CA ARG A 565 -3.99 -16.66 -8.66
C ARG A 565 -5.49 -16.79 -8.86
N HIS A 566 -6.25 -15.70 -8.82
CA HIS A 566 -7.69 -15.73 -9.08
C HIS A 566 -8.02 -16.26 -10.47
N ARG A 567 -7.24 -15.92 -11.50
CA ARG A 567 -7.39 -16.47 -12.84
C ARG A 567 -7.04 -17.95 -12.96
N GLY A 568 -6.43 -18.57 -11.95
CA GLY A 568 -5.83 -19.90 -12.09
C GLY A 568 -4.66 -19.90 -13.07
N ARG A 569 -4.03 -18.73 -13.29
CA ARG A 569 -2.94 -18.50 -14.25
C ARG A 569 -1.67 -18.01 -13.55
N TRP A 570 -1.51 -18.32 -12.27
CA TRP A 570 -0.26 -18.06 -11.55
C TRP A 570 0.77 -19.17 -11.85
N PRO A 571 2.04 -18.84 -12.16
CA PRO A 571 2.61 -17.49 -12.30
C PRO A 571 2.47 -16.86 -13.70
N ALA A 572 1.99 -17.61 -14.71
CA ALA A 572 2.00 -17.23 -16.12
C ALA A 572 1.49 -15.80 -16.44
N TYR A 573 0.36 -15.38 -15.87
CA TYR A 573 -0.20 -14.05 -16.10
C TYR A 573 0.69 -12.94 -15.52
N ALA A 574 1.19 -13.12 -14.30
CA ALA A 574 2.10 -12.15 -13.69
C ALA A 574 3.45 -12.11 -14.42
N ALA A 575 3.97 -13.27 -14.83
CA ALA A 575 5.20 -13.39 -15.62
C ALA A 575 5.10 -12.62 -16.94
N GLU A 576 3.96 -12.71 -17.63
CA GLU A 576 3.70 -11.97 -18.87
C GLU A 576 3.71 -10.45 -18.64
N LYS A 577 3.03 -9.97 -17.59
CA LYS A 577 2.98 -8.53 -17.25
C LYS A 577 4.36 -8.01 -16.87
N VAL A 578 5.07 -8.69 -15.98
CA VAL A 578 6.42 -8.28 -15.53
C VAL A 578 7.43 -8.37 -16.66
N ALA A 579 7.37 -9.40 -17.51
CA ALA A 579 8.29 -9.55 -18.63
C ALA A 579 8.18 -8.42 -19.67
N ALA A 580 7.00 -7.80 -19.82
CA ALA A 580 6.76 -6.74 -20.78
C ALA A 580 7.69 -5.54 -20.61
N ARG A 581 8.17 -5.26 -19.39
CA ARG A 581 9.10 -4.15 -19.15
C ARG A 581 10.50 -4.37 -19.72
N PHE A 582 10.92 -5.62 -19.89
CA PHE A 582 12.27 -5.96 -20.36
C PHE A 582 12.43 -5.92 -21.89
N GLY A 583 11.39 -5.50 -22.62
CA GLY A 583 11.42 -5.39 -24.09
C GLY A 583 11.91 -6.68 -24.75
N ASN A 584 12.99 -6.58 -25.55
CA ASN A 584 13.59 -7.72 -26.26
C ASN A 584 14.12 -8.84 -25.34
N GLY A 585 14.44 -8.53 -24.07
CA GLY A 585 14.85 -9.52 -23.06
C GLY A 585 13.68 -10.22 -22.36
N GLY A 586 12.44 -9.80 -22.63
CA GLY A 586 11.25 -10.24 -21.92
C GLY A 586 11.00 -11.74 -21.98
N GLU A 587 11.23 -12.40 -23.12
CA GLU A 587 10.95 -13.85 -23.26
C GLU A 587 11.82 -14.71 -22.33
N ALA A 588 13.10 -14.37 -22.15
CA ALA A 588 13.99 -15.09 -21.24
C ALA A 588 13.57 -14.88 -19.77
N VAL A 589 13.18 -13.65 -19.43
CA VAL A 589 12.66 -13.34 -18.08
C VAL A 589 11.36 -14.07 -17.83
N LYS A 590 10.42 -14.05 -18.78
CA LYS A 590 9.14 -14.75 -18.72
C LYS A 590 9.34 -16.24 -18.50
N ALA A 591 10.21 -16.88 -19.28
CA ALA A 591 10.51 -18.31 -19.16
C ALA A 591 11.02 -18.69 -17.77
N ARG A 592 11.88 -17.87 -17.17
CA ARG A 592 12.37 -18.08 -15.80
C ARG A 592 11.29 -17.84 -14.75
N LEU A 593 10.50 -16.77 -14.89
CA LEU A 593 9.40 -16.43 -13.99
C LEU A 593 8.22 -17.44 -14.07
N MET A 594 8.30 -18.47 -14.90
CA MET A 594 7.40 -19.62 -14.80
C MET A 594 7.69 -20.49 -13.57
N ASP A 595 8.89 -20.42 -13.00
CA ASP A 595 9.22 -21.04 -11.72
C ASP A 595 8.76 -20.12 -10.58
N GLU A 596 7.80 -20.60 -9.77
CA GLU A 596 7.25 -19.85 -8.63
C GLU A 596 8.31 -19.48 -7.60
N SER A 597 9.39 -20.27 -7.45
CA SER A 597 10.45 -19.99 -6.49
C SER A 597 11.28 -18.75 -6.82
N GLU A 598 11.26 -18.30 -8.08
CA GLU A 598 11.97 -17.10 -8.53
C GLU A 598 11.24 -15.79 -8.14
N TRP A 599 9.96 -15.88 -7.74
CA TRP A 599 9.16 -14.71 -7.32
C TRP A 599 9.45 -14.27 -5.89
N PHE A 600 10.09 -15.14 -5.11
CA PHE A 600 10.33 -14.93 -3.69
C PHE A 600 11.82 -14.73 -3.40
N LEU A 601 12.10 -13.89 -2.41
CA LEU A 601 13.45 -13.70 -1.90
C LEU A 601 13.86 -14.94 -1.08
N LYS A 602 15.12 -15.36 -1.22
CA LYS A 602 15.66 -16.60 -0.65
C LYS A 602 16.48 -16.35 0.59
#